data_AF-A0A2S4KYI6-F1
#
_entry.id   AF-A0A2S4KYI6-F1
#
_cell.length_a   1.000
_cell.length_b   1.000
_cell.length_c   1.000
_cell.angle_alpha   90.00
_cell.angle_beta   90.00
_cell.angle_gamma   90.00
#
_symmetry.space_group_name_H-M   'P 1'
#
loop_
_entity.id
_entity.type
_entity.pdbx_description
1 polymer ?
#
loop_
_entity_poly.entity_id
_entity_poly.type
_entity_poly.pdbx_seq_one_letter_code
_entity_poly.pdbx_strand_id
1 'polypeptide(L)'
;MRHLHVHVLSRDMHSPALRHRKHYNSFATPFLVDLADFPLPDDDPRRDPRGMGYLRRDLVCWRCGRNFGNQFKRLKEHLEDEFEAWRRE
;
A
#
# COMPACT_ATOMS: atom_id res chain seq x y z
N MET A 1 4.63 -8.97 14.05
CA MET A 1 4.79 -10.39 13.65
C MET A 1 6.29 -10.69 13.60
N ARG A 2 6.78 -11.70 14.32
CA ARG A 2 8.21 -12.12 14.29
C ARG A 2 8.45 -13.32 13.36
N HIS A 3 7.40 -14.09 13.08
CA HIS A 3 7.45 -15.20 12.13
C HIS A 3 7.28 -14.68 10.71
N LEU A 4 7.97 -15.35 9.78
CA LEU A 4 7.78 -15.15 8.35
C LEU A 4 6.31 -15.38 8.01
N HIS A 5 5.72 -14.46 7.25
CA HIS A 5 4.37 -14.56 6.74
C HIS A 5 4.33 -13.92 5.36
N VAL A 6 3.52 -14.49 4.48
CA VAL A 6 3.29 -13.98 3.13
C VAL A 6 1.88 -13.41 3.08
N HIS A 7 1.74 -12.23 2.50
CA HIS A 7 0.46 -11.58 2.31
C HIS A 7 -0.14 -11.99 0.97
N VAL A 8 -1.34 -12.57 0.98
CA VAL A 8 -2.16 -12.81 -0.21
C VAL A 8 -3.44 -12.01 -0.03
N LEU A 9 -3.65 -11.01 -0.88
CA LEU A 9 -4.75 -10.05 -0.78
C LEU A 9 -5.14 -9.54 -2.17
N SER A 10 -6.38 -9.04 -2.29
CA SER A 10 -6.82 -8.24 -3.44
C SER A 10 -6.14 -6.87 -3.46
N ARG A 11 -6.16 -6.20 -4.62
CA ARG A 11 -5.55 -4.86 -4.80
C ARG A 11 -6.46 -3.70 -4.39
N ASP A 12 -7.73 -3.96 -4.07
CA ASP A 12 -8.75 -2.93 -3.83
C ASP A 12 -8.36 -1.92 -2.73
N MET A 13 -7.60 -2.35 -1.72
CA MET A 13 -7.32 -1.59 -0.50
C MET A 13 -8.62 -1.10 0.18
N HIS A 14 -9.70 -1.85 0.04
CA HIS A 14 -11.02 -1.52 0.57
C HIS A 14 -11.34 -2.43 1.75
N SER A 15 -11.29 -1.86 2.96
CA SER A 15 -11.60 -2.62 4.18
C SER A 15 -11.98 -1.72 5.36
N PRO A 16 -12.94 -2.13 6.20
CA PRO A 16 -13.18 -1.48 7.50
C PRO A 16 -11.94 -1.48 8.41
N ALA A 17 -11.04 -2.46 8.25
CA ALA A 17 -9.79 -2.57 9.03
C ALA A 17 -8.66 -1.65 8.51
N LEU A 18 -8.82 -1.05 7.33
CA LEU A 18 -7.91 0.00 6.85
C LEU A 18 -8.20 1.31 7.60
N ARG A 19 -7.38 1.61 8.62
CA ARG A 19 -7.66 2.65 9.63
C ARG A 19 -6.71 3.84 9.62
N HIS A 20 -5.51 3.70 9.07
CA HIS A 20 -4.54 4.78 9.08
C HIS A 20 -3.50 4.66 7.96
N ARG A 21 -2.79 5.76 7.68
CA ARG A 21 -1.76 5.87 6.64
C ARG A 21 -0.79 4.70 6.59
N LYS A 22 -0.28 4.24 7.73
CA LYS A 22 0.67 3.12 7.76
C LYS A 22 0.08 1.80 7.26
N HIS A 23 -1.23 1.55 7.46
CA HIS A 23 -1.86 0.34 6.91
C HIS A 23 -1.94 0.44 5.39
N TYR A 24 -2.24 1.62 4.84
CA TYR A 24 -2.32 1.79 3.40
C TYR A 24 -0.93 1.70 2.76
N ASN A 25 0.01 2.53 3.23
CA ASN A 25 1.34 2.60 2.62
C ASN A 25 2.15 1.30 2.79
N SER A 26 1.84 0.45 3.78
CA SER A 26 2.51 -0.86 3.87
C SER A 26 2.19 -1.79 2.70
N PHE A 27 1.08 -1.56 1.98
CA PHE A 27 0.66 -2.38 0.84
C PHE A 27 0.61 -1.62 -0.49
N ALA A 28 0.61 -0.29 -0.46
CA ALA A 28 0.54 0.57 -1.66
C ALA A 28 1.87 1.26 -2.02
N THR A 29 2.98 0.85 -1.42
CA THR A 29 4.33 1.38 -1.71
C THR A 29 5.35 0.23 -1.80
N PRO A 30 6.61 0.49 -2.21
CA PRO A 30 7.67 -0.53 -2.23
C PRO A 30 8.01 -1.15 -0.87
N PHE A 31 7.32 -0.75 0.22
CA PHE A 31 7.35 -1.47 1.49
C PHE A 31 6.83 -2.91 1.35
N LEU A 32 5.84 -3.15 0.48
CA LEU A 32 5.41 -4.49 0.11
C LEU A 32 6.34 -4.99 -1.00
N VAL A 33 7.09 -6.05 -0.69
CA VAL A 33 7.97 -6.71 -1.66
C VAL A 33 7.17 -7.81 -2.35
N ASP A 34 7.17 -7.83 -3.68
CA ASP A 34 6.57 -8.91 -4.45
C ASP A 34 7.36 -10.21 -4.19
N LEU A 35 6.65 -11.33 -4.08
CA LEU A 35 7.29 -12.64 -3.92
C LEU A 35 8.21 -12.96 -5.11
N ALA A 36 7.86 -12.49 -6.32
CA ALA A 36 8.65 -12.68 -7.53
C ALA A 36 9.97 -11.88 -7.54
N ASP A 37 10.11 -10.86 -6.69
CA ASP A 37 11.32 -10.05 -6.60
C ASP A 37 12.40 -10.68 -5.70
N PHE A 38 12.09 -11.77 -4.99
CA PHE A 38 13.06 -12.43 -4.12
C PHE A 38 14.02 -13.35 -4.91
N PRO A 39 15.32 -13.37 -4.55
CA PRO A 39 15.97 -12.56 -3.53
C PRO A 39 16.26 -11.13 -4.01
N LEU A 40 16.06 -10.14 -3.13
CA LEU A 40 16.41 -8.75 -3.43
C LEU A 40 17.94 -8.60 -3.62
N PRO A 41 18.43 -7.77 -4.56
CA PRO A 41 19.83 -7.36 -4.61
C PRO A 41 20.29 -6.66 -3.32
N ASP A 42 21.59 -6.69 -3.00
CA ASP A 42 22.12 -6.13 -1.74
C ASP A 42 21.96 -4.60 -1.63
N ASP A 43 21.97 -3.90 -2.76
CA ASP A 43 21.79 -2.46 -2.88
C ASP A 43 20.32 -2.04 -3.05
N ASP A 44 19.38 -2.98 -3.00
CA ASP A 44 17.97 -2.67 -3.17
C ASP A 44 17.46 -1.77 -2.02
N PRO A 45 16.90 -0.59 -2.32
CA PRO A 45 16.45 0.35 -1.30
C PRO A 45 15.33 -0.21 -0.40
N ARG A 46 14.62 -1.25 -0.82
CA ARG A 46 13.60 -1.93 0.01
C ARG A 46 14.20 -2.70 1.18
N ARG A 47 15.51 -2.95 1.19
CA ARG A 47 16.24 -3.52 2.34
C ARG A 47 16.38 -2.54 3.51
N ASP A 48 16.29 -1.22 3.28
CA ASP A 48 16.16 -0.20 4.33
C ASP A 48 14.80 0.56 4.23
N PRO A 49 13.69 -0.08 4.64
CA PRO A 49 12.38 0.55 4.55
C PRO A 49 12.24 1.75 5.52
N ARG A 50 13.09 1.86 6.56
CA ARG A 50 13.05 2.97 7.51
C ARG A 50 13.70 4.22 6.92
N GLY A 51 14.90 4.07 6.33
CA GLY A 51 15.59 5.16 5.64
C GLY A 51 14.80 5.67 4.44
N MET A 52 14.17 4.78 3.69
CA MET A 52 13.34 5.15 2.53
C MET A 52 11.99 5.81 2.88
N GLY A 53 11.59 5.77 4.16
CA GLY A 53 10.43 6.51 4.66
C GLY A 53 9.09 6.11 4.04
N TYR A 54 8.96 4.92 3.45
CA TYR A 54 7.79 4.48 2.68
C TYR A 54 6.45 4.70 3.42
N LEU A 55 6.40 4.35 4.71
CA LEU A 55 5.19 4.48 5.54
C LEU A 55 4.80 5.94 5.88
N ARG A 56 5.68 6.91 5.58
CA ARG A 56 5.45 8.35 5.80
C ARG A 56 5.16 9.11 4.51
N ARG A 57 5.30 8.47 3.35
CA ARG A 57 5.00 9.06 2.04
C ARG A 57 3.54 9.52 1.97
N ASP A 58 3.29 10.36 0.99
CA ASP A 58 1.94 10.78 0.63
C ASP A 58 1.06 9.59 0.29
N LEU A 59 -0.24 9.78 0.52
CA LEU A 59 -1.30 8.85 0.20
C LEU A 59 -1.64 8.98 -1.29
N VAL A 60 -1.16 8.05 -2.11
CA VAL A 60 -1.40 8.03 -3.55
C VAL A 60 -2.26 6.82 -3.90
N CYS A 61 -3.37 7.03 -4.62
CA CYS A 61 -4.25 5.95 -5.03
C CYS A 61 -3.51 4.93 -5.91
N TRP A 62 -3.65 3.65 -5.57
CA TRP A 62 -3.03 2.53 -6.28
C TRP A 62 -3.51 2.38 -7.73
N ARG A 63 -4.73 2.86 -8.02
CA ARG A 63 -5.42 2.66 -9.31
C ARG A 63 -5.24 3.84 -10.23
N CYS A 64 -5.65 5.04 -9.79
CA CYS A 64 -5.63 6.25 -10.64
C CYS A 64 -4.43 7.18 -10.40
N GLY A 65 -3.58 6.91 -9.39
CA GLY A 65 -2.41 7.74 -9.09
C GLY A 65 -2.72 9.10 -8.45
N ARG A 66 -3.98 9.41 -8.12
CA ARG A 66 -4.35 10.66 -7.45
C ARG A 66 -3.67 10.76 -6.08
N ASN A 67 -3.05 11.90 -5.80
CA ASN A 67 -2.37 12.18 -4.53
C ASN A 67 -3.33 12.90 -3.55
N PHE A 68 -3.39 12.40 -2.31
CA PHE A 68 -4.20 12.91 -1.21
C PHE A 68 -3.35 13.52 -0.07
N GLY A 69 -2.03 13.55 -0.22
CA GLY A 69 -1.08 14.03 0.80
C GLY A 69 -1.22 13.21 2.08
N ASN A 70 -1.62 13.86 3.17
CA ASN A 70 -1.88 13.22 4.46
C ASN A 70 -3.38 12.99 4.77
N GLN A 71 -4.28 13.26 3.82
CA GLN A 71 -5.73 13.23 4.01
C GLN A 71 -6.32 11.81 3.92
N PHE A 72 -6.06 10.98 4.94
CA PHE A 72 -6.49 9.56 4.96
C PHE A 72 -8.01 9.37 4.78
N LYS A 73 -8.83 10.24 5.38
CA LYS A 73 -10.30 10.16 5.24
C LYS A 73 -10.72 10.29 3.77
N ARG A 74 -10.16 11.26 3.05
CA ARG A 74 -10.46 11.49 1.62
C ARG A 74 -9.97 10.36 0.73
N LEU A 75 -8.81 9.78 1.03
CA LEU A 75 -8.36 8.58 0.33
C LEU A 75 -9.36 7.43 0.55
N LYS A 76 -9.81 7.22 1.78
CA LYS A 76 -10.74 6.12 2.10
C LYS A 76 -12.08 6.28 1.40
N GLU A 77 -12.62 7.49 1.35
CA GLU A 77 -13.82 7.81 0.55
C GLU A 77 -13.59 7.50 -0.93
N HIS A 78 -12.44 7.92 -1.48
CA HIS A 78 -12.10 7.63 -2.88
C HIS A 78 -11.93 6.13 -3.18
N LEU A 79 -11.38 5.34 -2.25
CA LEU A 79 -11.23 3.89 -2.42
C LEU A 79 -12.57 3.16 -2.47
N GLU A 80 -13.64 3.71 -1.86
CA GLU A 80 -15.00 3.20 -2.02
C GLU A 80 -15.45 3.31 -3.48
N ASP A 81 -15.28 4.50 -4.07
CA ASP A 81 -15.64 4.75 -5.47
C ASP A 81 -14.84 3.85 -6.43
N GLU A 82 -13.53 3.71 -6.19
CA GLU A 82 -12.66 2.85 -6.99
C GLU A 82 -13.06 1.37 -6.87
N PHE A 83 -13.44 0.91 -5.68
CA PHE A 83 -13.89 -0.46 -5.46
C PHE A 83 -15.22 -0.73 -6.17
N GLU A 84 -16.18 0.19 -6.06
CA GLU A 84 -17.48 0.09 -6.73
C GLU A 84 -17.36 0.10 -8.26
N ALA A 85 -16.41 0.87 -8.80
CA ALA A 85 -16.09 0.86 -10.22
C ALA A 85 -15.45 -0.47 -10.64
N TRP A 86 -14.42 -0.92 -9.91
CA TRP A 86 -13.69 -2.15 -10.23
C TRP A 86 -14.57 -3.40 -10.15
N ARG A 87 -15.52 -3.48 -9.20
CA ARG A 87 -16.44 -4.62 -9.07
C ARG A 87 -17.37 -4.80 -10.26
N ARG A 88 -17.53 -3.78 -11.12
CA ARG A 88 -18.42 -3.80 -12.29
C ARG A 88 -17.69 -4.18 -13.59
N GLU A 89 -16.38 -4.32 -13.54
CA GLU A 89 -15.52 -4.75 -14.66
C GLU A 89 -15.52 -6.28 -14.79
#